data_AF-A0A0C9ZZY3-F1
#
_entry.id   AF-A0A0C9ZZY3-F1
#
_cell.length_a   1.000
_cell.length_b   1.000
_cell.length_c   1.000
_cell.angle_alpha   90.00
_cell.angle_beta   90.00
_cell.angle_gamma   90.00
#
_symmetry.space_group_name_H-M   'P 1'
#
loop_
_entity.id
_entity.type
_entity.pdbx_description
1 polymer ?
#
loop_
_entity_poly.entity_id
_entity_poly.type
_entity_poly.pdbx_seq_one_letter_code
_entity_poly.pdbx_strand_id
1 'polypeptide(L)'
;MFTPPTDDTPYHPFQVAGDFKFMEVALAASLNQAQVDKLLDLITHVAQGTAQVTLKNNVELRKVCNAAAAKLTPFSKHDVIVLYKKEMQTYEVFMCPVWEWALNLLQNELLALHFIWDAQHLYKYNSNGFKHFYDKPWTAEHW
;
A
#
# COMPACT_ATOMS: atom_id res chain seq x y z
N MET A 1 18.90 -45.08 20.47
CA MET A 1 18.57 -43.83 19.75
C MET A 1 17.11 -43.51 20.04
N PHE A 2 16.82 -42.35 20.63
CA PHE A 2 15.45 -41.90 20.85
C PHE A 2 14.98 -41.19 19.58
N THR A 3 14.06 -41.79 18.84
CA THR A 3 13.35 -41.11 17.75
C THR A 3 12.19 -40.34 18.38
N PRO A 4 12.18 -39.00 18.32
CA PRO A 4 11.03 -38.25 18.79
C PRO A 4 9.77 -38.68 18.02
N PRO A 5 8.58 -38.65 18.65
CA PRO A 5 7.34 -38.98 17.95
C PRO A 5 7.19 -38.05 16.75
N THR A 6 6.81 -38.61 15.60
CA THR A 6 6.38 -37.83 14.44
C THR A 6 5.19 -36.99 14.87
N ASP A 7 5.39 -35.68 14.94
CA ASP A 7 4.29 -34.74 15.09
C ASP A 7 3.52 -34.72 13.78
N ASP A 8 2.40 -35.45 13.75
CA ASP A 8 1.55 -35.59 12.57
C ASP A 8 0.88 -34.25 12.19
N THR A 9 0.96 -33.23 13.05
CA THR A 9 0.38 -31.90 12.83
C THR A 9 1.29 -30.77 13.35
N PRO A 10 2.38 -30.43 12.65
CA PRO A 10 3.33 -29.40 13.08
C PRO A 10 2.73 -27.97 13.14
N TYR A 11 1.47 -27.82 12.74
CA TYR A 11 0.74 -26.57 12.67
C TYR A 11 -0.23 -26.37 13.84
N HIS A 12 -0.33 -27.31 14.80
CA HIS A 12 -1.13 -27.09 16.01
C HIS A 12 -0.56 -25.87 16.78
N PRO A 13 -1.38 -24.94 17.30
CA PRO A 13 -2.82 -25.01 17.59
C PRO A 13 -3.76 -24.58 16.45
N PHE A 14 -3.26 -24.31 15.25
CA PHE A 14 -4.12 -23.95 14.12
C PHE A 14 -4.95 -25.15 13.66
N GLN A 15 -6.23 -24.91 13.37
CA GLN A 15 -7.18 -25.97 12.97
C GLN A 15 -6.84 -26.53 11.59
N VAL A 16 -6.32 -25.69 10.70
CA VAL A 16 -5.90 -26.08 9.35
C VAL A 16 -4.58 -25.43 8.97
N ALA A 17 -3.80 -26.10 8.13
CA ALA A 17 -2.51 -25.59 7.65
C ALA A 17 -2.63 -24.25 6.87
N GLY A 18 -3.82 -23.97 6.32
CA GLY A 18 -4.12 -22.68 5.68
C GLY A 18 -4.02 -21.50 6.63
N ASP A 19 -4.57 -21.62 7.85
CA ASP A 19 -4.55 -20.57 8.88
C ASP A 19 -3.12 -20.30 9.33
N PHE A 20 -2.31 -21.35 9.50
CA PHE A 20 -0.89 -21.22 9.82
C PHE A 20 -0.13 -20.45 8.74
N LYS A 21 -0.31 -20.80 7.46
CA LYS A 21 0.33 -20.11 6.33
C LYS A 21 -0.13 -18.65 6.21
N PHE A 22 -1.41 -18.39 6.43
CA PHE A 22 -1.94 -17.02 6.43
C PHE A 22 -1.32 -16.21 7.56
N MET A 23 -1.24 -16.77 8.78
CA MET A 23 -0.58 -16.15 9.93
C MET A 23 0.89 -15.84 9.64
N GLU A 24 1.64 -16.78 9.03
CA GLU A 24 3.04 -16.60 8.66
C GLU A 24 3.22 -15.37 7.74
N VAL A 25 2.37 -15.26 6.71
CA VAL A 25 2.38 -14.10 5.79
C VAL A 25 1.99 -12.82 6.52
N ALA A 26 0.95 -12.85 7.37
CA ALA A 26 0.48 -11.68 8.09
C ALA A 26 1.54 -11.13 9.06
N LEU A 27 2.24 -12.01 9.78
CA LEU A 27 3.34 -11.62 10.66
C LEU A 27 4.54 -11.11 9.86
N ALA A 28 4.95 -11.81 8.80
CA ALA A 28 6.08 -11.40 7.96
C ALA A 28 5.85 -10.03 7.31
N ALA A 29 4.61 -9.71 6.95
CA ALA A 29 4.20 -8.42 6.40
C ALA A 29 3.83 -7.38 7.47
N SER A 30 3.86 -7.74 8.76
CA SER A 30 3.44 -6.89 9.89
C SER A 30 2.06 -6.26 9.68
N LEU A 31 1.10 -7.08 9.22
CA LEU A 31 -0.25 -6.62 8.95
C LEU A 31 -0.95 -6.22 10.26
N ASN A 32 -1.66 -5.09 10.23
CA ASN A 32 -2.53 -4.71 11.33
C ASN A 32 -3.87 -5.47 11.26
N GLN A 33 -4.66 -5.36 12.33
CA GLN A 33 -5.97 -6.03 12.43
C GLN A 33 -6.88 -5.73 11.24
N ALA A 34 -7.01 -4.46 10.85
CA ALA A 34 -7.87 -4.08 9.72
C ALA A 34 -7.40 -4.65 8.37
N GLN A 35 -6.09 -4.85 8.19
CA GLN A 35 -5.53 -5.49 7.00
C GLN A 35 -5.76 -7.00 7.01
N VAL A 36 -5.63 -7.63 8.18
CA VAL A 36 -5.94 -9.05 8.39
C VAL A 36 -7.40 -9.34 8.06
N ASP A 37 -8.33 -8.57 8.65
CA ASP A 37 -9.77 -8.73 8.45
C ASP A 37 -10.15 -8.58 6.97
N LYS A 38 -9.62 -7.56 6.29
CA LYS A 38 -9.85 -7.33 4.85
C LYS A 38 -9.34 -8.45 3.96
N LEU A 39 -8.19 -9.05 4.28
CA LEU A 39 -7.66 -10.16 3.50
C LEU A 39 -8.46 -11.45 3.72
N LEU A 40 -8.89 -11.74 4.95
CA LEU A 40 -9.76 -12.88 5.24
C LEU A 40 -11.11 -12.75 4.54
N ASP A 41 -11.69 -11.56 4.51
CA ASP A 41 -12.92 -11.26 3.79
C ASP A 41 -12.77 -11.48 2.27
N LEU A 42 -11.68 -10.98 1.67
CA LEU A 42 -11.37 -11.24 0.25
C LEU A 42 -11.19 -12.73 -0.05
N ILE A 43 -10.45 -13.47 0.79
CA ILE A 43 -10.24 -14.92 0.62
C ILE A 43 -11.58 -15.65 0.70
N THR A 44 -12.45 -15.23 1.62
CA THR A 44 -13.80 -15.78 1.77
C THR A 44 -14.64 -15.55 0.52
N HIS A 45 -14.65 -14.33 -0.02
CA HIS A 45 -15.35 -14.00 -1.26
C HIS A 45 -14.81 -14.76 -2.48
N VAL A 46 -13.49 -14.97 -2.55
CA VAL A 46 -12.87 -15.80 -3.60
C VAL A 46 -13.29 -17.27 -3.44
N ALA A 47 -13.30 -17.80 -2.23
CA ALA A 47 -13.72 -19.18 -1.95
C ALA A 47 -15.21 -19.41 -2.26
N GLN A 48 -16.05 -18.39 -2.07
CA GLN A 48 -17.48 -18.40 -2.42
C GLN A 48 -17.74 -18.15 -3.92
N GLY A 49 -16.71 -17.79 -4.69
CA GLY A 49 -16.84 -17.47 -6.12
C GLY A 49 -17.45 -16.10 -6.41
N THR A 50 -17.62 -15.23 -5.42
CA THR A 50 -18.17 -13.87 -5.59
C THR A 50 -17.09 -12.84 -5.94
N ALA A 51 -15.81 -13.22 -5.86
CA ALA A 51 -14.67 -12.41 -6.27
C ALA A 51 -13.60 -13.26 -6.97
N GLN A 52 -12.71 -12.63 -7.73
CA GLN A 52 -11.56 -13.28 -8.35
C GLN A 52 -10.32 -12.41 -8.25
N VAL A 53 -9.20 -13.00 -7.82
CA VAL A 53 -7.87 -12.39 -7.92
C VAL A 53 -7.14 -13.06 -9.08
N THR A 54 -6.94 -12.33 -10.17
CA THR A 54 -6.30 -12.85 -11.40
C THR A 54 -4.78 -12.65 -11.44
N LEU A 55 -4.26 -11.78 -10.58
CA LEU A 55 -2.84 -11.46 -10.49
C LEU A 55 -2.03 -12.66 -9.97
N LYS A 56 -0.97 -13.03 -10.68
CA LYS A 56 -0.19 -14.24 -10.38
C LYS A 56 1.05 -13.98 -9.53
N ASN A 57 1.61 -12.78 -9.59
CA ASN A 57 2.84 -12.44 -8.90
C ASN A 57 3.03 -10.93 -8.77
N ASN A 58 4.08 -10.53 -8.06
CA ASN A 58 4.40 -9.13 -7.82
C ASN A 58 4.76 -8.35 -9.09
N VAL A 59 5.33 -9.00 -10.12
CA VAL A 59 5.66 -8.35 -11.40
C VAL A 59 4.38 -7.92 -12.13
N GLU A 60 3.39 -8.79 -12.19
CA GLU A 60 2.09 -8.48 -12.79
C GLU A 60 1.35 -7.40 -11.99
N LEU A 61 1.33 -7.50 -10.66
CA LEU A 61 0.78 -6.46 -9.79
C LEU A 61 1.43 -5.10 -10.07
N ARG A 62 2.76 -5.02 -10.08
CA ARG A 62 3.48 -3.77 -10.39
C ARG A 62 3.16 -3.26 -11.78
N LYS A 63 3.10 -4.14 -12.78
CA LYS A 63 2.75 -3.75 -14.15
C LYS A 63 1.36 -3.12 -14.22
N VAL A 64 0.37 -3.73 -13.57
CA VAL A 64 -1.00 -3.21 -13.52
C VAL A 64 -1.06 -1.89 -12.74
N CYS A 65 -0.38 -1.80 -11.59
CA CYS A 65 -0.29 -0.55 -10.83
C CYS A 65 0.37 0.57 -11.63
N ASN A 66 1.47 0.30 -12.34
CA ASN A 66 2.14 1.29 -13.18
C ASN A 66 1.26 1.73 -14.35
N ALA A 67 0.55 0.78 -14.98
CA ALA A 67 -0.39 1.09 -16.06
C ALA A 67 -1.59 1.92 -15.55
N ALA A 68 -2.06 1.67 -14.33
CA ALA A 68 -3.09 2.47 -13.68
C ALA A 68 -2.56 3.88 -13.33
N ALA A 69 -1.36 3.97 -12.78
CA ALA A 69 -0.71 5.24 -12.44
C ALA A 69 -0.47 6.10 -13.69
N ALA A 70 -0.12 5.50 -14.83
CA ALA A 70 0.07 6.19 -16.10
C ALA A 70 -1.22 6.82 -16.67
N LYS A 71 -2.40 6.47 -16.14
CA LYS A 71 -3.67 7.13 -16.49
C LYS A 71 -3.92 8.41 -15.69
N LEU A 72 -3.14 8.65 -14.64
CA LEU A 72 -3.23 9.84 -13.79
C LEU A 72 -2.15 10.85 -14.18
N THR A 73 -2.26 12.08 -13.67
CA THR A 73 -1.25 13.12 -13.86
C THR A 73 0.10 12.62 -13.37
N PRO A 74 1.14 12.54 -14.22
CA PRO A 74 2.45 12.11 -13.80
C PRO A 74 3.12 13.17 -12.93
N PHE A 75 4.04 12.72 -12.07
CA PHE A 75 4.99 13.63 -11.46
C PHE A 75 6.03 14.05 -12.50
N SER A 76 6.27 15.36 -12.57
CA SER A 76 7.30 15.96 -13.42
C SER A 76 8.49 16.36 -12.57
N LYS A 77 9.70 16.14 -13.09
CA LYS A 77 10.93 16.62 -12.47
C LYS A 77 11.13 18.10 -12.79
N HIS A 78 11.39 18.90 -11.76
CA HIS A 78 11.70 20.31 -11.85
C HIS A 78 12.94 20.63 -11.01
N ASP A 79 13.86 21.37 -11.60
CA ASP A 79 15.05 21.83 -10.90
C ASP A 79 14.78 23.21 -10.30
N VAL A 80 14.79 23.31 -8.98
CA VAL A 80 14.60 24.56 -8.25
C VAL A 80 15.97 25.13 -7.91
N ILE A 81 16.31 26.27 -8.51
CA ILE A 81 17.58 26.96 -8.27
C ILE A 81 17.34 28.05 -7.23
N VAL A 82 18.02 27.95 -6.09
CA VAL A 82 17.90 28.91 -4.99
C VAL A 82 19.28 29.40 -4.59
N LEU A 83 19.41 30.72 -4.43
CA LEU A 83 20.62 31.32 -3.86
C LEU A 83 20.61 31.13 -2.34
N TYR A 84 21.50 30.30 -1.83
CA TYR A 84 21.66 30.05 -0.39
C TYR A 84 23.10 30.30 0.02
N LYS A 85 23.31 31.14 1.05
CA LYS A 85 24.66 31.53 1.54
C LYS A 85 25.62 32.01 0.44
N LYS A 86 25.11 32.75 -0.55
CA LYS A 86 25.85 33.27 -1.73
C LYS A 86 26.29 32.20 -2.74
N GLU A 87 25.81 30.98 -2.61
CA GLU A 87 26.02 29.91 -3.58
C GLU A 87 24.69 29.52 -4.23
N MET A 88 24.69 29.27 -5.53
CA MET A 88 23.52 28.73 -6.23
C MET A 88 23.41 27.24 -5.89
N GLN A 89 22.31 26.84 -5.28
CA GLN A 89 22.00 25.44 -5.03
C GLN A 89 20.84 25.01 -5.93
N THR A 90 21.02 23.87 -6.59
CA THR A 90 19.98 23.26 -7.42
C THR A 90 19.40 22.08 -6.65
N TYR A 91 18.09 22.11 -6.43
CA TYR A 91 17.35 21.03 -5.82
C TYR A 91 16.44 20.38 -6.84
N GLU A 92 16.60 19.07 -7.01
CA GLU A 92 15.70 18.27 -7.82
C GLU A 92 14.38 18.04 -7.05
N VAL A 93 13.28 18.53 -7.60
CA VAL A 93 11.95 18.39 -7.00
C VAL A 93 11.02 17.70 -7.99
N PHE A 94 10.35 16.64 -7.55
CA PHE A 94 9.27 16.02 -8.31
C PHE A 94 7.94 16.65 -7.86
N MET A 95 7.23 17.29 -8.78
CA MET A 95 5.92 17.89 -8.50
C MET A 95 4.85 17.33 -9.43
N CYS A 96 3.63 17.22 -8.89
CA CYS A 96 2.43 16.89 -9.65
C CYS A 96 1.47 18.08 -9.55
N PRO A 97 1.00 18.67 -10.67
CA PRO A 97 0.04 19.76 -10.63
C PRO A 97 -1.25 19.33 -9.92
N VAL A 98 -1.51 19.89 -8.73
CA VAL A 98 -2.62 19.49 -7.86
C VAL A 98 -3.98 19.61 -8.56
N TRP A 99 -4.16 20.65 -9.38
CA TRP A 99 -5.39 20.88 -10.13
C TRP A 99 -5.66 19.77 -11.15
N GLU A 100 -4.67 19.43 -11.99
CA GLU A 100 -4.79 18.36 -12.99
C GLU A 100 -5.00 16.99 -12.33
N TRP A 101 -4.30 16.75 -11.22
CA TRP A 101 -4.51 15.54 -10.41
C TRP A 101 -5.94 15.45 -9.87
N ALA A 102 -6.48 16.55 -9.33
CA ALA A 102 -7.85 16.61 -8.82
C ALA A 102 -8.87 16.41 -9.95
N LEU A 103 -8.66 17.00 -11.12
CA LEU A 103 -9.54 16.80 -12.29
C LEU A 103 -9.56 15.33 -12.75
N ASN A 104 -8.39 14.68 -12.81
CA ASN A 104 -8.31 13.26 -13.16
C ASN A 104 -9.08 12.35 -12.19
N LEU A 105 -9.09 12.72 -10.91
CA LEU A 105 -9.90 12.02 -9.92
C LEU A 105 -11.40 12.29 -10.12
N LEU A 106 -11.80 13.56 -10.28
CA LEU A 106 -13.21 13.97 -10.42
C LEU A 106 -13.87 13.45 -11.70
N GLN A 107 -13.11 13.25 -12.77
CA GLN A 107 -13.61 12.68 -14.04
C GLN A 107 -14.06 11.22 -13.92
N ASN A 108 -13.70 10.52 -12.83
CA ASN A 108 -14.13 9.16 -12.57
C ASN A 108 -15.14 9.14 -11.42
N GLU A 109 -16.43 9.19 -11.77
CA GLU A 109 -17.54 9.21 -10.79
C GLU A 109 -17.50 8.01 -9.82
N LEU A 110 -16.98 6.85 -10.26
CA LEU A 110 -16.85 5.68 -9.39
C LEU A 110 -15.76 5.86 -8.33
N LEU A 111 -14.75 6.68 -8.59
CA LEU A 111 -13.71 6.99 -7.59
C LEU A 111 -14.18 8.03 -6.57
N ALA A 112 -15.13 8.89 -6.93
CA ALA A 112 -15.63 9.93 -6.04
C ALA A 112 -16.20 9.36 -4.71
N LEU A 113 -16.84 8.19 -4.76
CA LEU A 113 -17.35 7.46 -3.58
C LEU A 113 -16.25 7.03 -2.61
N HIS A 114 -14.99 6.99 -3.06
CA HIS A 114 -13.84 6.56 -2.28
C HIS A 114 -12.91 7.71 -1.91
N PHE A 115 -13.32 8.96 -2.15
CA PHE A 115 -12.52 10.11 -1.76
C PHE A 115 -12.51 10.28 -0.26
N ILE A 116 -11.30 10.46 0.26
CA ILE A 116 -11.06 10.87 1.63
C ILE A 116 -10.88 12.38 1.57
N TRP A 117 -11.88 13.09 2.08
CA TRP A 117 -11.90 14.55 2.13
C TRP A 117 -11.25 15.10 3.39
N ASP A 118 -11.29 14.33 4.47
CA ASP A 118 -10.66 14.69 5.74
C ASP A 118 -9.14 14.50 5.67
N ALA A 119 -8.40 15.43 6.28
CA ALA A 119 -6.97 15.26 6.46
C ALA A 119 -6.69 14.04 7.35
N GLN A 120 -5.73 13.18 6.97
CA GLN A 120 -5.31 12.07 7.82
C GLN A 120 -3.80 11.87 7.76
N HIS A 121 -3.20 11.61 8.91
CA HIS A 121 -1.77 11.32 8.98
C HIS A 121 -1.51 9.85 8.65
N LEU A 122 -0.70 9.61 7.61
CA LEU A 122 -0.28 8.27 7.24
C LEU A 122 1.08 7.94 7.88
N TYR A 123 1.13 6.87 8.66
CA TYR A 123 2.36 6.41 9.29
C TYR A 123 2.80 5.07 8.73
N LYS A 124 4.09 4.96 8.42
CA LYS A 124 4.74 3.70 8.05
C LYS A 124 5.79 3.33 9.08
N TYR A 125 5.71 2.11 9.61
CA TYR A 125 6.74 1.59 10.50
C TYR A 125 7.99 1.22 9.72
N ASN A 126 9.15 1.76 10.10
CA ASN A 126 10.42 1.57 9.39
C ASN A 126 11.44 0.76 10.20
N SER A 127 10.99 -0.21 11.01
CA SER A 127 11.77 -1.00 11.99
C SER A 127 12.31 -0.25 13.20
N ASN A 128 12.48 1.08 13.12
CA ASN A 128 12.97 1.92 14.22
C ASN A 128 11.88 2.85 14.80
N GLY A 129 10.68 2.87 14.20
CA GLY A 129 9.58 3.73 14.63
C GLY A 129 8.55 3.95 13.52
N PHE A 130 7.43 4.57 13.88
CA PHE A 130 6.46 5.07 12.91
C PHE A 130 6.94 6.40 12.35
N LYS A 131 7.08 6.47 11.02
CA LYS A 131 7.37 7.71 10.30
C LYS A 131 6.14 8.16 9.53
N HIS A 132 5.76 9.42 9.73
CA HIS A 132 4.76 10.08 8.90
C HIS A 132 5.29 10.22 7.47
N PHE A 133 4.44 9.96 6.48
CA PHE A 133 4.77 10.13 5.07
C PHE A 133 3.63 10.80 4.32
N TYR A 134 4.01 11.49 3.24
CA TYR A 134 3.10 12.22 2.38
C TYR A 134 2.89 11.43 1.09
N ASP A 135 1.66 11.04 0.82
CA ASP A 135 1.24 10.35 -0.42
C ASP A 135 0.22 11.19 -1.19
N LYS A 136 -0.74 11.79 -0.48
CA LYS A 136 -1.77 12.64 -1.07
C LYS A 136 -1.76 14.02 -0.40
N PRO A 137 -2.33 15.06 -1.04
CA PRO A 137 -2.37 16.40 -0.45
C PRO A 137 -3.03 16.43 0.94
N TRP A 138 -4.05 15.61 1.17
CA TRP A 138 -4.74 15.50 2.47
C TRP A 138 -3.96 14.68 3.52
N THR A 139 -2.83 14.07 3.16
CA THR A 139 -2.00 13.32 4.12
C THR A 139 -0.92 14.16 4.77
N ALA A 140 -0.87 15.45 4.43
CA ALA A 140 0.06 16.40 5.00
C ALA A 140 -0.42 16.97 6.34
N GLU A 141 0.47 17.64 7.06
CA GLU A 141 0.07 18.43 8.23
C GLU A 141 -0.90 19.52 7.79
N HIS A 142 -1.89 19.83 8.64
CA HIS A 142 -2.85 20.90 8.40
C HIS A 142 -2.11 22.20 8.04
N TRP A 143 -2.61 22.89 7.01
CA TRP A 143 -2.10 24.19 6.58
C TRP A 143 -2.36 25.27 7.62
#